data_AF-A0A840N4D3-F1
#
_entry.id   AF-A0A840N4D3-F1
#
_cell.length_a   1.000
_cell.length_b   1.000
_cell.length_c   1.000
_cell.angle_alpha   90.00
_cell.angle_beta   90.00
_cell.angle_gamma   90.00
#
_symmetry.space_group_name_H-M   'P 1'
#
loop_
_entity.id
_entity.type
_entity.pdbx_description
1 polymer ?
#
loop_
_entity_poly.entity_id
_entity_poly.type
_entity_poly.pdbx_seq_one_letter_code
_entity_poly.pdbx_strand_id
1 'polypeptide(L)'
;MLTREIVIAANRRMLAAGIALGLFLPQIAEADGVRMLEFCKRSNREIVIAYVSGALERADMDSDTIAAALEGALKRSEIEKFGLKKAWVAVRNYCTPGGDIPYQAADIFCDYLLLNPAERRKATIDVLDASLQKAWPCPPIPTSR
;
A
#
# COMPACT_ATOMS: atom_id res chain seq x y z
N MET A 1 18.61 11.53 -68.30
CA MET A 1 17.82 10.29 -68.50
C MET A 1 18.61 9.14 -67.88
N LEU A 2 17.98 8.42 -66.94
CA LEU A 2 18.31 7.10 -66.34
C LEU A 2 19.63 6.95 -65.56
N THR A 3 19.66 6.95 -64.21
CA THR A 3 19.31 5.90 -63.22
C THR A 3 20.21 4.65 -63.15
N ARG A 4 20.86 4.53 -61.97
CA ARG A 4 21.00 3.34 -61.10
C ARG A 4 22.10 2.28 -61.34
N GLU A 5 22.91 2.18 -60.28
CA GLU A 5 23.37 0.96 -59.57
C GLU A 5 24.53 0.14 -60.12
N ILE A 6 25.69 0.25 -59.45
CA ILE A 6 26.56 -0.91 -59.12
C ILE A 6 27.13 -0.75 -57.70
N VAL A 7 26.51 -1.51 -56.80
CA VAL A 7 27.02 -2.16 -55.57
C VAL A 7 28.53 -2.06 -55.29
N ILE A 8 28.91 -1.45 -54.16
CA ILE A 8 30.18 -1.76 -53.47
C ILE A 8 29.86 -2.11 -52.02
N ALA A 9 29.88 -3.42 -51.76
CA ALA A 9 30.08 -4.13 -50.51
C ALA A 9 30.31 -3.27 -49.24
N ALA A 10 29.24 -2.98 -48.49
CA ALA A 10 29.32 -2.59 -47.09
C ALA A 10 29.10 -3.83 -46.22
N ASN A 11 30.11 -4.71 -46.18
CA ASN A 11 30.08 -5.90 -45.34
C ASN A 11 30.80 -5.60 -44.01
N ARG A 12 30.07 -5.80 -42.91
CA ARG A 12 30.56 -6.04 -41.54
C ARG A 12 31.48 -4.97 -40.91
N ARG A 13 30.90 -4.25 -39.94
CA ARG A 13 31.40 -4.12 -38.55
C ARG A 13 30.36 -3.36 -37.72
N MET A 14 29.32 -4.08 -37.31
CA MET A 14 28.59 -3.74 -36.08
C MET A 14 29.47 -4.05 -34.87
N LEU A 15 29.14 -3.43 -33.73
CA LEU A 15 29.70 -3.58 -32.37
C LEU A 15 30.89 -2.62 -32.13
N ALA A 16 30.85 -1.66 -31.20
CA ALA A 16 30.10 -1.58 -29.96
C ALA A 16 29.85 -0.10 -29.56
N ALA A 17 28.58 0.29 -29.47
CA ALA A 17 28.14 1.44 -28.69
C ALA A 17 27.25 0.90 -27.58
N GLY A 18 27.88 0.26 -26.59
CA GLY A 18 27.24 -0.22 -25.38
C GLY A 18 27.86 0.47 -24.19
N ILE A 19 27.03 0.76 -23.18
CA ILE A 19 27.32 1.44 -21.89
C ILE A 19 27.04 2.96 -21.94
N ALA A 20 25.80 3.33 -21.61
CA ALA A 20 25.48 4.36 -20.60
C ALA A 20 23.96 4.67 -20.55
N LEU A 21 23.10 3.66 -20.37
CA LEU A 21 21.65 3.85 -20.14
C LEU A 21 21.17 3.21 -18.82
N GLY A 22 22.07 3.12 -17.83
CA GLY A 22 21.86 2.26 -16.65
C GLY A 22 21.77 2.94 -15.28
N LEU A 23 21.67 4.27 -15.15
CA LEU A 23 21.74 4.91 -13.81
C LEU A 23 20.64 5.92 -13.46
N PHE A 24 19.58 6.04 -14.26
CA PHE A 24 18.36 6.70 -13.80
C PHE A 24 17.24 5.68 -13.66
N LEU A 25 17.43 4.71 -12.76
CA LEU A 25 16.28 4.10 -12.11
C LEU A 25 15.65 5.24 -11.30
N PRO A 26 14.40 5.66 -11.56
CA PRO A 26 13.69 6.45 -10.58
C PRO A 26 13.74 5.60 -9.31
N GLN A 27 14.41 6.11 -8.28
CA GLN A 27 14.20 5.57 -6.95
C GLN A 27 12.69 5.63 -6.80
N ILE A 28 12.05 4.47 -6.75
CA ILE A 28 10.66 4.39 -6.37
C ILE A 28 10.73 4.96 -4.97
N ALA A 29 10.46 6.26 -4.85
CA ALA A 29 10.25 6.88 -3.57
C ALA A 29 8.97 6.20 -3.10
N GLU A 30 9.13 5.03 -2.48
CA GLU A 30 8.14 4.46 -1.60
C GLU A 30 7.63 5.66 -0.82
N ALA A 31 6.32 5.90 -0.90
CA ALA A 31 5.72 6.88 -0.01
C ALA A 31 6.07 6.36 1.38
N ASP A 32 7.13 6.90 1.95
CA ASP A 32 7.55 6.64 3.31
C ASP A 32 6.80 7.63 4.20
N GLY A 33 6.74 7.33 5.49
CA GLY A 33 6.09 8.21 6.44
C GLY A 33 6.69 9.63 6.47
N VAL A 34 7.93 9.83 6.00
CA VAL A 34 8.55 11.16 5.90
C VAL A 34 7.80 12.02 4.88
N ARG A 35 7.57 11.50 3.67
CA ARG A 35 6.81 12.23 2.63
C ARG A 35 5.37 12.46 3.05
N MET A 36 4.73 11.50 3.71
CA MET A 36 3.37 11.70 4.22
C MET A 36 3.29 12.77 5.31
N LEU A 37 4.30 12.89 6.18
CA LEU A 37 4.35 13.96 7.17
C LEU A 37 4.42 15.35 6.53
N GLU A 38 5.05 15.49 5.36
CA GLU A 38 5.03 16.74 4.61
C GLU A 38 3.62 17.08 4.11
N PHE A 39 2.86 16.06 3.68
CA PHE A 39 1.47 16.23 3.26
C PHE A 39 0.51 16.49 4.42
N CYS A 40 0.84 16.10 5.64
CA CYS A 40 0.07 16.44 6.84
C CYS A 40 0.02 17.95 7.15
N LYS A 41 0.88 18.77 6.52
CA LYS A 41 0.77 20.24 6.60
C LYS A 41 -0.51 20.70 5.90
N ARG A 42 -1.20 21.70 6.48
CA ARG A 42 -2.54 22.16 6.04
C ARG A 42 -2.72 22.33 4.53
N SER A 43 -1.69 22.77 3.80
CA SER A 43 -1.77 22.99 2.35
C SER A 43 -1.99 21.72 1.52
N ASN A 44 -1.70 20.53 2.07
CA ASN A 44 -1.70 19.25 1.35
C ASN A 44 -2.56 18.19 2.02
N ARG A 45 -3.36 18.55 3.03
CA ARG A 45 -4.09 17.60 3.88
C ARG A 45 -5.06 16.72 3.08
N GLU A 46 -5.63 17.23 2.00
CA GLU A 46 -6.51 16.46 1.10
C GLU A 46 -5.82 15.25 0.47
N ILE A 47 -4.50 15.29 0.25
CA ILE A 47 -3.73 14.15 -0.25
C ILE A 47 -3.71 13.04 0.79
N VAL A 48 -3.54 13.39 2.07
CA VAL A 48 -3.53 12.43 3.17
C VAL A 48 -4.92 11.82 3.33
N ILE A 49 -5.97 12.64 3.30
CA ILE A 49 -7.36 12.16 3.36
C ILE A 49 -7.63 11.18 2.22
N ALA A 50 -7.30 11.54 0.98
CA ALA A 50 -7.51 10.66 -0.17
C ALA A 50 -6.74 9.33 -0.05
N TYR A 51 -5.49 9.37 0.43
CA TYR A 51 -4.70 8.18 0.68
C TYR A 51 -5.37 7.27 1.74
N VAL A 52 -5.77 7.86 2.87
CA VAL A 52 -6.39 7.15 3.98
C VAL A 52 -7.75 6.58 3.57
N SER A 53 -8.59 7.34 2.86
CA SER A 53 -9.85 6.85 2.31
C SER A 53 -9.64 5.59 1.45
N GLY A 54 -8.71 5.65 0.49
CA GLY A 54 -8.43 4.51 -0.39
C GLY A 54 -7.87 3.29 0.37
N ALA A 55 -7.08 3.52 1.42
CA ALA A 55 -6.59 2.43 2.27
C ALA A 55 -7.72 1.78 3.09
N LEU A 56 -8.62 2.59 3.66
CA LEU A 56 -9.79 2.11 4.40
C LEU A 56 -10.75 1.33 3.48
N GLU A 57 -11.08 1.87 2.31
CA GLU A 57 -11.93 1.22 1.32
C GLU A 57 -11.34 -0.12 0.85
N ARG A 58 -10.02 -0.18 0.64
CA ARG A 58 -9.34 -1.44 0.32
C ARG A 58 -9.46 -2.44 1.47
N ALA A 59 -9.21 -2.01 2.71
CA ALA A 59 -9.33 -2.87 3.86
C ALA A 59 -10.77 -3.38 4.05
N ASP A 60 -11.80 -2.59 3.72
CA ASP A 60 -13.20 -3.03 3.70
C ASP A 60 -13.42 -4.12 2.63
N MET A 61 -13.03 -3.87 1.38
CA MET A 61 -13.20 -4.85 0.28
C MET A 61 -12.47 -6.17 0.55
N ASP A 62 -11.24 -6.10 1.07
CA ASP A 62 -10.45 -7.28 1.40
C ASP A 62 -11.06 -8.02 2.61
N SER A 63 -11.59 -7.30 3.60
CA SER A 63 -12.29 -7.88 4.75
C SER A 63 -13.56 -8.62 4.31
N ASP A 64 -14.38 -8.01 3.45
CA ASP A 64 -15.59 -8.63 2.90
C ASP A 64 -15.26 -9.90 2.11
N THR A 65 -14.17 -9.87 1.33
CA THR A 65 -13.69 -11.03 0.58
C THR A 65 -13.27 -12.17 1.53
N ILE A 66 -12.53 -11.84 2.60
CA ILE A 66 -12.13 -12.83 3.62
C ILE A 66 -13.33 -13.37 4.38
N ALA A 67 -14.29 -12.52 4.74
CA ALA A 67 -15.52 -12.92 5.42
C ALA A 67 -16.34 -13.88 4.56
N ALA A 68 -16.53 -13.57 3.27
CA ALA A 68 -17.21 -14.46 2.33
C ALA A 68 -16.47 -15.80 2.17
N ALA A 69 -15.14 -15.78 2.10
CA ALA A 69 -14.33 -17.00 2.05
C ALA A 69 -14.49 -17.84 3.34
N LEU A 70 -14.55 -17.19 4.50
CA LEU A 70 -14.77 -17.82 5.80
C LEU A 70 -16.15 -18.44 5.90
N GLU A 71 -17.21 -17.73 5.53
CA GLU A 71 -18.56 -18.28 5.49
C GLU A 71 -18.66 -19.49 4.56
N GLY A 72 -18.01 -19.42 3.40
CA GLY A 72 -17.90 -20.54 2.48
C GLY A 72 -17.18 -21.74 3.10
N ALA A 73 -16.06 -21.51 3.79
CA ALA A 73 -15.30 -22.57 4.46
C ALA A 73 -16.07 -23.18 5.63
N LEU A 74 -16.78 -22.37 6.41
CA LEU A 74 -17.66 -22.80 7.51
C LEU A 74 -18.77 -23.72 7.00
N LYS A 75 -19.46 -23.34 5.91
CA LYS A 75 -20.48 -24.18 5.25
C LYS A 75 -19.93 -25.52 4.78
N ARG A 76 -18.63 -25.61 4.47
CA ARG A 76 -17.93 -26.83 4.03
C ARG A 76 -17.19 -27.56 5.16
N SER A 77 -17.21 -27.06 6.39
CA SER A 77 -16.40 -27.57 7.52
C SER A 77 -14.87 -27.58 7.27
N GLU A 78 -14.34 -26.62 6.51
CA GLU A 78 -12.92 -26.54 6.09
C GLU A 78 -12.12 -25.41 6.79
N ILE A 79 -12.49 -25.01 8.00
CA ILE A 79 -11.95 -23.80 8.66
C ILE A 79 -10.41 -23.83 8.80
N GLU A 80 -9.82 -25.00 9.06
CA GLU A 80 -8.37 -25.14 9.26
C GLU A 80 -7.54 -24.91 8.00
N LYS A 81 -8.14 -25.00 6.80
CA LYS A 81 -7.41 -24.96 5.53
C LYS A 81 -6.97 -23.56 5.10
N PHE A 82 -7.70 -22.52 5.51
CA PHE A 82 -7.59 -21.22 4.83
C PHE A 82 -6.75 -20.16 5.56
N GLY A 83 -6.24 -20.43 6.77
CA GLY A 83 -5.45 -19.42 7.49
C GLY A 83 -6.18 -18.07 7.66
N LEU A 84 -7.51 -18.07 7.63
CA LEU A 84 -8.34 -16.86 7.49
C LEU A 84 -8.17 -15.90 8.65
N LYS A 85 -7.90 -16.42 9.84
CA LYS A 85 -7.54 -15.60 11.00
C LYS A 85 -6.28 -14.77 10.73
N LYS A 86 -5.26 -15.35 10.09
CA LYS A 86 -4.04 -14.62 9.72
C LYS A 86 -4.33 -13.62 8.60
N ALA A 87 -5.15 -14.00 7.62
CA ALA A 87 -5.57 -13.10 6.54
C ALA A 87 -6.34 -11.89 7.09
N TRP A 88 -7.28 -12.11 8.01
CA TRP A 88 -8.06 -11.05 8.65
C TRP A 88 -7.17 -10.06 9.40
N VAL A 89 -6.24 -10.56 10.23
CA VAL A 89 -5.30 -9.70 10.96
C VAL A 89 -4.37 -8.94 10.02
N ALA A 90 -4.01 -9.51 8.87
CA ALA A 90 -3.19 -8.85 7.87
C ALA A 90 -3.94 -7.77 7.06
N VAL A 91 -5.27 -7.87 6.97
CA VAL A 91 -6.11 -6.92 6.23
C VAL A 91 -6.64 -5.81 7.13
N ARG A 92 -6.98 -6.14 8.38
CA ARG A 92 -7.56 -5.19 9.34
C ARG A 92 -7.26 -5.63 10.77
N ASN A 93 -6.36 -4.89 11.42
CA ASN A 93 -5.98 -5.09 12.82
C ASN A 93 -6.54 -4.00 13.78
N TYR A 94 -7.44 -3.15 13.29
CA TYR A 94 -8.10 -2.06 14.00
C TYR A 94 -9.63 -2.10 13.81
N CYS A 95 -10.39 -1.45 14.69
CA CYS A 95 -11.85 -1.45 14.71
C CYS A 95 -12.41 -0.02 14.76
N THR A 96 -12.91 0.47 13.63
CA THR A 96 -13.36 1.86 13.49
C THR A 96 -14.57 2.18 14.40
N PRO A 97 -14.66 3.39 14.98
CA PRO A 97 -15.71 3.75 15.94
C PRO A 97 -17.07 4.12 15.30
N GLY A 98 -17.20 4.00 13.97
CA GLY A 98 -18.32 4.56 13.20
C GLY A 98 -18.23 6.10 13.02
N GLY A 99 -19.01 6.66 12.09
CA GLY A 99 -19.02 8.10 11.81
C GLY A 99 -18.15 8.53 10.62
N ASP A 100 -17.64 9.77 10.65
CA ASP A 100 -16.79 10.33 9.60
C ASP A 100 -15.33 9.85 9.73
N ILE A 101 -15.11 8.60 9.32
CA ILE A 101 -13.87 7.84 9.54
C ILE A 101 -12.68 8.43 8.76
N PRO A 102 -12.78 8.83 7.48
CA PRO A 102 -11.59 9.20 6.72
C PRO A 102 -10.85 10.43 7.25
N TYR A 103 -11.58 11.47 7.66
CA TYR A 103 -10.96 12.68 8.21
C TYR A 103 -10.32 12.41 9.57
N GLN A 104 -11.00 11.65 10.44
CA GLN A 104 -10.46 11.29 11.75
C GLN A 104 -9.24 10.37 11.62
N ALA A 105 -9.28 9.40 10.71
CA ALA A 105 -8.16 8.51 10.42
C ALA A 105 -6.95 9.28 9.86
N ALA A 106 -7.18 10.30 9.02
CA ALA A 106 -6.12 11.17 8.53
C ALA A 106 -5.46 11.97 9.67
N ASP A 107 -6.24 12.50 10.60
CA ASP A 107 -5.70 13.20 11.78
C ASP A 107 -4.90 12.27 12.69
N ILE A 108 -5.43 11.08 12.98
CA ILE A 108 -4.73 10.03 13.75
C ILE A 108 -3.39 9.68 13.08
N PHE A 109 -3.39 9.49 11.77
CA PHE A 109 -2.20 9.14 11.02
C PHE A 109 -1.14 10.25 11.05
N CYS A 110 -1.56 11.50 10.86
CA CYS A 110 -0.68 12.66 10.92
C CYS A 110 -0.09 12.88 12.32
N ASP A 111 -0.90 12.76 13.37
CA ASP A 111 -0.44 12.85 14.76
C ASP A 111 0.54 11.71 15.08
N TYR A 112 0.26 10.49 14.60
CA TYR A 112 1.16 9.36 14.79
C TYR A 112 2.51 9.59 14.12
N LEU A 113 2.55 10.07 12.87
CA LEU A 113 3.80 10.43 12.21
C LEU A 113 4.55 11.52 12.99
N LEU A 114 3.86 12.53 13.49
CA LEU A 114 4.46 13.60 14.27
C LEU A 114 5.10 13.09 15.57
N LEU A 115 4.39 12.24 16.31
CA LEU A 115 4.80 11.75 17.62
C LEU A 115 5.79 10.57 17.56
N ASN A 116 5.92 9.88 16.42
CA ASN A 116 6.74 8.68 16.30
C ASN A 116 7.78 8.81 15.17
N PRO A 117 8.87 9.59 15.36
CA PRO A 117 9.85 9.85 14.31
C PRO A 117 10.57 8.60 13.78
N ALA A 118 10.72 7.56 14.61
CA ALA A 118 11.32 6.30 14.19
C ALA A 118 10.45 5.52 13.20
N GLU A 119 9.13 5.71 13.24
CA GLU A 119 8.16 5.01 12.40
C GLU A 119 8.11 5.58 10.98
N ARG A 120 8.53 6.83 10.79
CA ARG A 120 8.45 7.54 9.49
C ARG A 120 9.25 6.88 8.37
N ARG A 121 10.22 6.02 8.71
CA ARG A 121 11.04 5.29 7.73
C ARG A 121 10.40 4.00 7.24
N LYS A 122 9.26 3.61 7.81
CA LYS A 122 8.50 2.43 7.37
C LYS A 122 7.62 2.79 6.17
N ALA A 123 7.13 1.77 5.48
CA ALA A 123 6.15 1.95 4.43
C ALA A 123 4.91 2.66 4.97
N THR A 124 4.33 3.59 4.21
CA THR A 124 3.19 4.39 4.68
C THR A 124 2.04 3.53 5.20
N ILE A 125 1.75 2.41 4.53
CA ILE A 125 0.64 1.54 4.94
C ILE A 125 0.90 0.90 6.32
N ASP A 126 2.13 0.47 6.61
CA ASP A 126 2.49 -0.09 7.91
C ASP A 126 2.33 0.95 9.03
N VAL A 127 2.69 2.21 8.73
CA VAL A 127 2.53 3.32 9.68
C VAL A 127 1.07 3.66 9.87
N LEU A 128 0.26 3.63 8.81
CA LEU A 128 -1.18 3.84 8.89
C LEU A 128 -1.82 2.75 9.76
N ASP A 129 -1.55 1.48 9.48
CA ASP A 129 -2.08 0.35 10.26
C ASP A 129 -1.67 0.44 11.72
N ALA A 130 -0.41 0.75 12.03
CA ALA A 130 0.05 0.96 13.40
C ALA A 130 -0.67 2.13 14.09
N SER A 131 -0.90 3.23 13.36
CA SER A 131 -1.59 4.40 13.89
C SER A 131 -3.06 4.10 14.23
N LEU A 132 -3.77 3.40 13.33
CA LEU A 132 -5.17 3.03 13.49
C LEU A 132 -5.32 1.93 14.55
N GLN A 133 -4.42 0.95 14.60
CA GLN A 133 -4.43 -0.07 15.66
C GLN A 133 -4.27 0.55 17.05
N LYS A 134 -3.44 1.59 17.17
CA LYS A 134 -3.23 2.30 18.44
C LYS A 134 -4.43 3.15 18.84
N ALA A 135 -5.06 3.82 17.87
CA ALA A 135 -6.21 4.70 18.15
C ALA A 135 -7.52 3.92 18.33
N TRP A 136 -7.68 2.83 17.58
CA TRP A 136 -8.90 2.05 17.45
C TRP A 136 -8.64 0.55 17.65
N PRO A 137 -8.21 0.14 18.85
CA PRO A 137 -7.95 -1.26 19.13
C PRO A 137 -9.23 -2.08 19.03
N CYS A 138 -9.16 -3.24 18.38
CA CYS A 138 -10.27 -4.19 18.38
C CYS A 138 -10.50 -4.80 19.77
N PRO A 139 -11.77 -4.99 20.18
CA PRO A 139 -12.08 -5.65 21.44
C PRO A 139 -11.55 -7.10 21.43
N PRO A 140 -11.13 -7.63 22.59
CA PRO A 140 -10.72 -9.02 22.69
C PRO A 140 -11.88 -9.93 22.31
N ILE A 141 -11.60 -10.95 21.49
CA ILE A 141 -12.61 -11.96 21.13
C ILE A 141 -13.04 -12.67 22.41
N PRO A 142 -14.35 -12.72 22.74
CA PRO A 142 -14.82 -13.47 23.89
C PRO A 142 -14.37 -14.93 23.76
N THR A 143 -13.59 -15.41 24.72
CA THR A 143 -13.29 -16.83 24.83
C THR A 143 -14.48 -17.45 25.56
N SER A 144 -15.27 -18.25 24.83
CA SER A 144 -16.31 -19.07 25.47
C SER A 144 -15.64 -19.97 26.50
N ARG A 145 -15.99 -19.77 27.77
CA ARG A 145 -15.55 -20.63 28.88
C ARG A 145 -16.58 -21.73 29.09
#